data_AF-A0A382QCV3-F1
#
_entry.id   AF-A0A382QCV3-F1
#
_cell.length_a   1.000
_cell.length_b   1.000
_cell.length_c   1.000
_cell.angle_alpha   90.00
_cell.angle_beta   90.00
_cell.angle_gamma   90.00
#
_symmetry.space_group_name_H-M   'P 1'
#
loop_
_entity.id
_entity.type
_entity.pdbx_description
1 polymer ?
#
loop_
_entity_poly.entity_id
_entity_poly.type
_entity_poly.pdbx_seq_one_letter_code
_entity_poly.pdbx_strand_id
1 'polypeptide(L)'
;MEVEMIMKDMGNKQAIRIPTSQSGAVLFTALVLMVLMTLLAVTMMGDTAMDEKMAQNSQDKNRAFQAAETGIEMAIANSGSMNTSNAYNSDGTNSFSQGDTATLGHTATGYGVNVTYSSVFLQKTPVTRGSGFDSSFANYWFELQSKARTDTGAESTVSLGMFQVGAN
;
A
#
# COMPACT_ATOMS: atom_id res chain seq x y z
N MET A 1 -94.72 1.35 37.83
CA MET A 1 -93.95 1.60 36.59
C MET A 1 -93.11 2.87 36.83
N GLU A 2 -92.37 3.02 37.94
CA GLU A 2 -91.20 2.25 38.41
C GLU A 2 -90.10 2.02 37.35
N VAL A 3 -89.95 2.95 36.41
CA VAL A 3 -88.73 3.00 35.57
C VAL A 3 -88.07 4.38 35.67
N GLU A 4 -87.99 4.91 36.90
CA GLU A 4 -87.24 6.12 37.23
C GLU A 4 -85.77 5.82 37.64
N MET A 5 -85.22 4.62 37.33
CA MET A 5 -83.96 4.18 37.95
C MET A 5 -82.91 3.48 37.05
N ILE A 6 -82.91 3.61 35.72
CA ILE A 6 -81.72 3.14 34.94
C ILE A 6 -81.40 4.06 33.75
N MET A 7 -81.32 5.36 34.02
CA MET A 7 -80.68 6.31 33.09
C MET A 7 -79.73 7.22 33.84
N LYS A 8 -78.83 6.61 34.62
CA LYS A 8 -77.72 7.29 35.27
C LYS A 8 -76.49 6.39 35.24
N ASP A 9 -75.89 6.27 34.07
CA ASP A 9 -74.43 6.17 34.02
C ASP A 9 -73.88 7.05 32.92
N MET A 10 -72.86 7.78 33.34
CA MET A 10 -72.32 8.99 32.78
C MET A 10 -70.96 8.60 32.24
N GLY A 11 -70.90 8.05 31.03
CA GLY A 11 -69.65 7.79 30.32
C GLY A 11 -69.10 9.09 29.76
N ASN A 12 -68.51 9.91 30.62
CA ASN A 12 -67.84 11.17 30.32
C ASN A 12 -66.93 11.00 29.09
N LYS A 13 -67.37 11.48 27.92
CA LYS A 13 -66.48 11.65 26.75
C LYS A 13 -65.51 12.75 27.14
N GLN A 14 -64.43 12.35 27.80
CA GLN A 14 -63.26 13.20 28.08
C GLN A 14 -62.74 13.64 26.71
N ALA A 15 -63.26 14.76 26.22
CA ALA A 15 -62.71 15.42 25.05
C ALA A 15 -61.25 15.69 25.40
N ILE A 16 -60.33 15.06 24.67
CA ILE A 16 -58.90 15.29 24.78
C ILE A 16 -58.71 16.78 24.51
N ARG A 17 -58.65 17.59 25.57
CA ARG A 17 -58.36 19.00 25.48
C ARG A 17 -56.88 19.09 25.15
N ILE A 18 -56.57 19.25 23.87
CA ILE A 18 -55.22 19.57 23.42
C ILE A 18 -54.94 20.99 23.94
N PRO A 19 -54.00 21.18 24.87
CA PRO A 19 -53.70 22.51 25.38
C PRO A 19 -53.19 23.40 24.25
N THR A 20 -53.96 24.43 23.91
CA THR A 20 -53.62 25.43 22.88
C THR A 20 -52.79 26.55 23.49
N SER A 21 -51.50 26.26 23.70
CA SER A 21 -50.45 27.27 23.85
C SER A 21 -49.11 26.60 23.51
N GLN A 22 -48.91 26.32 22.23
CA GLN A 22 -47.60 25.92 21.72
C GLN A 22 -46.85 27.18 21.33
N SER A 23 -46.17 27.77 22.32
CA SER A 23 -45.28 28.91 22.13
C SER A 23 -44.03 28.47 21.37
N GLY A 24 -43.50 29.38 20.55
CA GLY A 24 -42.52 29.17 19.46
C GLY A 24 -41.13 28.62 19.82
N ALA A 25 -41.00 27.84 20.89
CA ALA A 25 -39.78 27.12 21.26
C ALA A 25 -39.42 26.00 20.27
N VAL A 26 -40.41 25.42 19.56
CA VAL A 26 -40.19 24.33 18.60
C VAL A 26 -39.29 24.76 17.44
N LEU A 27 -39.45 25.98 16.92
CA LEU A 27 -38.60 26.47 15.82
C LEU A 27 -37.14 26.63 16.28
N PHE A 28 -36.94 27.15 17.49
CA PHE A 28 -35.61 27.35 18.06
C PHE A 28 -34.90 26.02 18.34
N THR A 29 -35.60 25.06 18.98
CA THR A 29 -35.03 23.74 19.25
C THR A 29 -34.80 22.95 17.97
N ALA A 30 -35.68 23.04 16.98
CA ALA A 30 -35.47 22.43 15.66
C ALA A 30 -34.23 23.00 14.97
N LEU A 31 -34.00 24.31 15.04
CA LEU A 31 -32.81 24.94 14.45
C LEU A 31 -31.53 24.52 15.18
N VAL A 32 -31.55 24.48 16.51
CA VAL A 32 -30.40 23.97 17.30
C VAL A 32 -30.11 22.51 16.96
N LEU A 33 -31.13 21.65 16.92
CA LEU A 33 -30.97 20.23 16.58
C LEU A 33 -30.49 20.02 15.14
N MET A 34 -30.97 20.83 14.19
CA MET A 34 -30.51 20.77 12.79
C MET A 34 -29.02 21.11 12.71
N VAL A 35 -28.59 22.20 13.37
CA VAL A 35 -27.18 22.58 13.42
C VAL A 35 -26.33 21.48 14.05
N LEU A 36 -26.76 20.90 15.17
CA LEU A 36 -26.06 19.79 15.82
C LEU A 36 -25.90 18.58 14.88
N MET A 37 -26.96 18.20 14.17
CA MET A 37 -26.90 17.11 13.19
C MET A 37 -25.94 17.41 12.05
N THR A 38 -25.93 18.63 11.52
CA THR A 38 -24.99 19.01 10.46
C THR A 38 -23.54 18.96 10.93
N LEU A 39 -23.24 19.40 12.15
CA LEU A 39 -21.89 19.34 12.69
C LEU A 39 -21.42 17.90 12.86
N LEU A 40 -22.28 17.01 13.40
CA LEU A 40 -21.99 15.58 13.50
C LEU A 40 -21.73 14.97 12.12
N ALA A 41 -22.56 15.28 11.12
CA ALA A 41 -22.38 14.78 9.76
C ALA A 41 -21.05 15.24 9.13
N VAL A 42 -20.68 16.52 9.28
CA VAL A 42 -19.42 17.07 8.75
C VAL A 42 -18.20 16.44 9.43
N THR A 43 -18.26 16.19 10.75
CA THR A 43 -17.16 15.52 11.46
C THR A 43 -16.88 14.12 10.91
N MET A 44 -17.92 13.32 10.61
CA MET A 44 -17.76 11.97 10.04
C MET A 44 -17.18 11.98 8.61
N MET A 45 -17.49 13.01 7.82
CA MET A 45 -16.92 13.17 6.48
C MET A 45 -15.40 13.42 6.52
N GLY A 46 -14.90 14.07 7.58
CA GLY A 46 -13.47 14.32 7.77
C GLY A 46 -12.64 13.03 7.91
N ASP A 47 -13.13 12.08 8.70
CA ASP A 47 -12.47 10.78 8.90
C ASP A 47 -12.47 9.94 7.61
N THR A 48 -13.59 9.95 6.89
CA THR A 48 -13.73 9.25 5.60
C THR A 48 -12.71 9.72 4.57
N ALA A 49 -12.44 11.03 4.50
CA ALA A 49 -11.45 11.59 3.58
C ALA A 49 -9.99 11.19 3.93
N MET A 50 -9.69 10.95 5.21
CA MET A 50 -8.37 10.47 5.63
C MET A 50 -8.20 8.99 5.30
N ASP A 51 -9.22 8.18 5.56
CA ASP A 51 -9.22 6.75 5.23
C ASP A 51 -9.09 6.51 3.73
N GLU A 52 -9.76 7.32 2.90
CA GLU A 52 -9.63 7.26 1.45
C GLU A 52 -8.19 7.55 0.99
N LYS A 53 -7.56 8.59 1.53
CA LYS A 53 -6.15 8.91 1.21
C LYS A 53 -5.19 7.83 1.68
N MET A 54 -5.41 7.25 2.85
CA MET A 54 -4.61 6.13 3.35
C MET A 54 -4.79 4.87 2.48
N ALA A 55 -6.02 4.58 2.06
CA ALA A 55 -6.33 3.50 1.14
C ALA A 55 -5.64 3.71 -0.21
N GLN A 56 -5.66 4.93 -0.74
CA GLN A 56 -4.99 5.28 -2.00
C GLN A 56 -3.46 5.13 -1.89
N ASN A 57 -2.85 5.65 -0.82
CA ASN A 57 -1.41 5.49 -0.59
C ASN A 57 -1.01 4.01 -0.42
N SER A 58 -1.82 3.22 0.28
CA SER A 58 -1.61 1.78 0.42
C SER A 58 -1.70 1.06 -0.92
N GLN A 59 -2.70 1.40 -1.74
CA GLN A 59 -2.86 0.85 -3.09
C GLN A 59 -1.66 1.19 -3.99
N ASP A 60 -1.18 2.44 -3.97
CA ASP A 60 -0.04 2.86 -4.79
C ASP A 60 1.26 2.18 -4.36
N LYS A 61 1.48 1.98 -3.05
CA LYS A 61 2.61 1.18 -2.56
C LYS A 61 2.53 -0.27 -3.01
N ASN A 62 1.35 -0.89 -2.96
CA ASN A 62 1.16 -2.26 -3.43
C ASN A 62 1.40 -2.38 -4.94
N ARG A 63 0.96 -1.39 -5.74
CA ARG A 63 1.24 -1.33 -7.18
C ARG A 63 2.74 -1.21 -7.45
N ALA A 64 3.45 -0.33 -6.72
CA ALA A 64 4.89 -0.22 -6.83
C ALA A 64 5.57 -1.56 -6.51
N PHE A 65 5.15 -2.22 -5.42
CA PHE A 65 5.72 -3.50 -5.02
C PHE A 65 5.51 -4.61 -6.07
N GLN A 66 4.29 -4.79 -6.57
CA GLN A 66 4.01 -5.77 -7.63
C GLN A 66 4.82 -5.48 -8.89
N ALA A 67 4.94 -4.21 -9.29
CA ALA A 67 5.75 -3.83 -10.44
C ALA A 67 7.26 -4.10 -10.19
N ALA A 68 7.74 -3.91 -8.97
CA ALA A 68 9.11 -4.25 -8.59
C ALA A 68 9.36 -5.76 -8.67
N GLU A 69 8.41 -6.60 -8.24
CA GLU A 69 8.48 -8.06 -8.39
C GLU A 69 8.57 -8.48 -9.86
N THR A 70 7.72 -7.93 -10.73
CA THR A 70 7.84 -8.14 -12.18
C THR A 70 9.20 -7.68 -12.72
N GLY A 71 9.75 -6.58 -12.17
CA GLY A 71 11.10 -6.13 -12.50
C GLY A 71 12.20 -7.12 -12.10
N ILE A 72 12.06 -7.83 -10.98
CA ILE A 72 12.98 -8.91 -10.61
C ILE A 72 12.85 -10.08 -11.59
N GLU A 73 11.64 -10.47 -11.98
CA GLU A 73 11.45 -11.51 -12.99
C GLU A 73 12.13 -11.15 -14.32
N MET A 74 12.00 -9.90 -14.76
CA MET A 74 12.70 -9.38 -15.94
C MET A 74 14.22 -9.37 -15.75
N ALA A 75 14.71 -9.01 -14.57
CA ALA A 75 16.13 -9.02 -14.25
C ALA A 75 16.72 -10.44 -14.27
N ILE A 76 15.99 -11.44 -13.79
CA ILE A 76 16.43 -12.85 -13.84
C ILE A 76 16.47 -13.35 -15.28
N ALA A 77 15.49 -12.98 -16.11
CA ALA A 77 15.45 -13.34 -17.52
C ALA A 77 16.52 -12.62 -18.36
N ASN A 78 17.13 -11.55 -17.84
CA ASN A 78 18.14 -10.77 -18.53
C ASN A 78 19.51 -11.48 -18.49
N SER A 79 20.10 -11.72 -19.66
CA SER A 79 21.39 -12.41 -19.76
C SER A 79 22.57 -11.64 -19.12
N GLY A 80 22.45 -10.32 -18.94
CA GLY A 80 23.46 -9.48 -18.28
C GLY A 80 23.41 -9.51 -16.76
N SER A 81 22.41 -10.18 -16.18
CA SER A 81 22.17 -10.21 -14.73
C SER A 81 23.31 -10.84 -13.92
N MET A 82 24.02 -11.78 -14.53
CA MET A 82 25.12 -12.53 -13.94
C MET A 82 26.44 -12.23 -14.66
N ASN A 83 26.68 -10.97 -15.02
CA ASN A 83 27.91 -10.62 -15.72
C ASN A 83 29.13 -10.68 -14.76
N THR A 84 30.06 -11.60 -15.01
CA THR A 84 31.31 -11.73 -14.24
C THR A 84 32.44 -10.81 -14.70
N SER A 85 32.20 -10.01 -15.75
CA SER A 85 33.20 -9.09 -16.34
C SER A 85 33.40 -7.82 -15.51
N ASN A 86 32.66 -7.65 -14.43
CA ASN A 86 32.77 -6.51 -13.52
C ASN A 86 34.16 -6.47 -12.87
N ALA A 87 34.71 -5.26 -12.70
CA ALA A 87 35.99 -5.08 -12.03
C ALA A 87 35.89 -5.47 -10.55
N TYR A 88 36.63 -6.50 -10.15
CA TYR A 88 36.82 -6.92 -8.77
C TYR A 88 38.27 -6.71 -8.35
N ASN A 89 38.47 -6.42 -7.07
CA ASN A 89 39.78 -6.26 -6.48
C ASN A 89 40.48 -7.63 -6.43
N SER A 90 41.81 -7.62 -6.29
CA SER A 90 42.60 -8.86 -6.18
C SER A 90 42.22 -9.72 -4.96
N ASP A 91 41.56 -9.14 -3.96
CA ASP A 91 41.00 -9.82 -2.79
C ASP A 91 39.60 -10.42 -3.04
N GLY A 92 39.07 -10.28 -4.25
CA GLY A 92 37.74 -10.76 -4.65
C GLY A 92 36.59 -9.85 -4.20
N THR A 93 36.87 -8.72 -3.56
CA THR A 93 35.83 -7.73 -3.22
C THR A 93 35.42 -6.94 -4.47
N ASN A 94 34.22 -6.36 -4.47
CA ASN A 94 33.87 -5.42 -5.53
C ASN A 94 34.85 -4.21 -5.51
N SER A 95 35.28 -3.75 -6.69
CA SER A 95 36.16 -2.57 -6.80
C SER A 95 35.39 -1.25 -6.82
N PHE A 96 34.07 -1.28 -6.62
CA PHE A 96 33.22 -0.13 -6.91
C PHE A 96 32.99 0.73 -5.66
N SER A 97 33.45 1.99 -5.72
CA SER A 97 32.92 3.05 -4.86
C SER A 97 31.52 3.40 -5.34
N GLN A 98 30.50 2.73 -4.81
CA GLN A 98 29.09 3.11 -4.82
C GLN A 98 28.58 3.65 -6.18
N GLY A 99 28.13 2.76 -7.07
CA GLY A 99 27.41 3.20 -8.28
C GLY A 99 27.44 2.29 -9.50
N ASP A 100 28.22 1.21 -9.54
CA ASP A 100 28.19 0.26 -10.67
C ASP A 100 27.09 -0.79 -10.50
N THR A 101 25.88 -0.26 -10.31
CA THR A 101 24.67 -1.03 -10.47
C THR A 101 24.45 -1.12 -11.98
N ALA A 102 24.83 -2.23 -12.59
CA ALA A 102 24.63 -2.46 -14.01
C ALA A 102 23.13 -2.43 -14.26
N THR A 103 22.63 -1.31 -14.76
CA THR A 103 21.21 -1.16 -15.04
C THR A 103 20.90 -2.04 -16.23
N LEU A 104 20.19 -3.13 -15.96
CA LEU A 104 19.86 -4.15 -16.94
C LEU A 104 18.73 -3.67 -17.86
N GLY A 105 17.86 -2.79 -17.35
CA GLY A 105 16.84 -2.15 -18.15
C GLY A 105 15.86 -1.30 -17.34
N HIS A 106 14.99 -0.64 -18.09
CA HIS A 106 13.88 0.16 -17.59
C HIS A 106 12.60 -0.26 -18.31
N THR A 107 11.51 -0.41 -17.57
CA THR A 107 10.19 -0.75 -18.11
C THR A 107 9.14 0.14 -17.47
N ALA A 108 8.35 0.83 -18.29
CA ALA A 108 7.13 1.48 -17.82
C ALA A 108 5.97 0.49 -17.94
N THR A 109 5.30 0.23 -16.81
CA THR A 109 4.04 -0.52 -16.82
C THR A 109 2.92 0.39 -17.34
N GLY A 110 1.91 -0.17 -18.00
CA GLY A 110 0.74 0.58 -18.48
C GLY A 110 -0.12 1.23 -17.39
N TYR A 111 0.26 1.10 -16.11
CA TYR A 111 -0.45 1.59 -14.93
C TYR A 111 0.28 2.76 -14.24
N GLY A 112 1.17 3.47 -14.94
CA GLY A 112 1.86 4.65 -14.38
C GLY A 112 2.92 4.28 -13.34
N VAL A 113 3.57 3.12 -13.51
CA VAL A 113 4.68 2.69 -12.64
C VAL A 113 5.92 2.44 -13.50
N ASN A 114 7.00 3.14 -13.19
CA ASN A 114 8.30 3.01 -13.83
C ASN A 114 9.15 2.03 -13.02
N VAL A 115 9.67 1.00 -13.66
CA VAL A 115 10.48 -0.05 -13.06
C VAL A 115 11.88 0.03 -13.63
N THR A 116 12.88 0.12 -12.76
CA THR A 116 14.30 0.06 -13.12
C THR A 116 14.88 -1.17 -12.45
N TYR A 117 15.49 -2.06 -13.20
CA TYR A 117 16.06 -3.28 -12.66
C TYR A 117 17.52 -3.40 -13.05
N SER A 118 18.30 -3.98 -12.14
CA SER A 118 19.74 -3.82 -12.14
C SER A 118 20.43 -4.96 -11.41
N SER A 119 21.71 -5.18 -11.70
CA SER A 119 22.54 -6.18 -11.03
C SER A 119 23.79 -5.53 -10.43
N VAL A 120 24.16 -5.97 -9.24
CA VAL A 120 25.33 -5.53 -8.49
C VAL A 120 26.20 -6.74 -8.19
N PHE A 121 27.46 -6.69 -8.60
CA PHE A 121 28.45 -7.68 -8.16
C PHE A 121 28.87 -7.37 -6.71
N LEU A 122 28.78 -8.39 -5.85
CA LEU A 122 29.11 -8.26 -4.43
C LEU A 122 30.53 -8.73 -4.13
N GLN A 123 30.82 -9.98 -4.48
CA GLN A 123 32.08 -10.62 -4.13
C GLN A 123 32.37 -11.85 -4.99
N LYS A 124 33.66 -12.15 -5.09
CA LYS A 124 34.24 -13.34 -5.71
C LYS A 124 34.97 -14.11 -4.62
N THR A 125 34.65 -15.39 -4.46
CA THR A 125 35.32 -16.25 -3.49
C THR A 125 35.87 -17.50 -4.18
N PRO A 126 36.98 -18.08 -3.71
CA PRO A 126 37.46 -19.36 -4.21
C PRO A 126 36.40 -20.45 -4.08
N VAL A 127 36.44 -21.44 -4.99
CA VAL A 127 35.56 -22.60 -4.89
C VAL A 127 35.79 -23.40 -3.60
N THR A 128 34.72 -23.91 -3.01
CA THR A 128 34.79 -24.66 -1.76
C THR A 128 35.53 -25.99 -1.97
N ARG A 129 36.38 -26.38 -1.01
CA ARG A 129 37.08 -27.68 -1.06
C ARG A 129 36.06 -28.83 -1.09
N GLY A 130 36.25 -29.78 -2.00
CA GLY A 130 35.32 -30.90 -2.19
C GLY A 130 34.13 -30.59 -3.11
N SER A 131 34.09 -29.42 -3.75
CA SER A 131 33.05 -29.05 -4.73
C SER A 131 33.22 -29.70 -6.11
N GLY A 132 34.37 -30.36 -6.37
CA GLY A 132 34.70 -30.91 -7.69
C GLY A 132 35.26 -29.90 -8.69
N PHE A 133 35.31 -28.62 -8.34
CA PHE A 133 35.95 -27.55 -9.13
C PHE A 133 37.39 -27.30 -8.67
N ASP A 134 38.27 -26.95 -9.60
CA ASP A 134 39.65 -26.56 -9.33
C ASP A 134 39.81 -25.04 -9.19
N SER A 135 41.05 -24.54 -9.06
CA SER A 135 41.35 -23.11 -8.92
C SER A 135 41.10 -22.27 -10.18
N SER A 136 40.76 -22.90 -11.31
CA SER A 136 40.35 -22.21 -12.54
C SER A 136 38.91 -21.68 -12.44
N PHE A 137 38.19 -22.00 -11.37
CA PHE A 137 36.83 -21.53 -11.12
C PHE A 137 36.75 -20.72 -9.82
N ALA A 138 35.77 -19.84 -9.76
CA ALA A 138 35.42 -19.07 -8.58
C ALA A 138 33.90 -18.96 -8.43
N ASN A 139 33.46 -18.75 -7.19
CA ASN A 139 32.08 -18.38 -6.90
C ASN A 139 31.92 -16.87 -7.06
N TYR A 140 30.87 -16.45 -7.75
CA TYR A 140 30.51 -15.05 -7.93
C TYR A 140 29.13 -14.80 -7.31
N TRP A 141 29.04 -13.74 -6.52
CA TRP A 141 27.82 -13.35 -5.82
C TRP A 141 27.30 -12.04 -6.39
N PHE A 142 26.01 -12.02 -6.68
CA PHE A 142 25.30 -10.89 -7.26
C PHE A 142 24.08 -10.54 -6.42
N GLU A 143 23.69 -9.29 -6.46
CA GLU A 143 22.39 -8.83 -5.99
C GLU A 143 21.66 -8.17 -7.14
N LEU A 144 20.51 -8.71 -7.49
CA LEU A 144 19.58 -8.06 -8.39
C LEU A 144 18.74 -7.11 -7.56
N GLN A 145 18.57 -5.89 -8.04
CA GLN A 145 17.69 -4.91 -7.44
C GLN A 145 16.71 -4.40 -8.48
N SER A 146 15.44 -4.40 -8.13
CA SER A 146 14.35 -3.83 -8.93
C SER A 146 13.69 -2.73 -8.12
N LYS A 147 13.72 -1.51 -8.65
CA LYS A 147 13.12 -0.32 -8.07
C LYS A 147 11.96 0.14 -8.93
N ALA A 148 10.78 0.15 -8.35
CA ALA A 148 9.56 0.63 -8.99
C ALA A 148 9.10 1.94 -8.34
N ARG A 149 8.65 2.88 -9.18
CA ARG A 149 8.15 4.18 -8.77
C ARG A 149 6.86 4.51 -9.51
N THR A 150 5.80 4.80 -8.76
CA THR A 150 4.53 5.28 -9.31
C THR A 150 4.62 6.77 -9.64
N ASP A 151 3.78 7.24 -10.56
CA ASP A 151 3.66 8.66 -10.89
C ASP A 151 3.17 9.50 -9.68
N THR A 152 2.44 8.88 -8.75
CA THR A 152 2.02 9.48 -7.47
C THR A 152 3.15 9.61 -6.45
N GLY A 153 4.34 9.06 -6.76
CA GLY A 153 5.54 9.17 -5.94
C GLY A 153 5.76 8.03 -4.94
N ALA A 154 4.92 6.99 -4.95
CA ALA A 154 5.17 5.79 -4.15
C ALA A 154 6.34 5.01 -4.77
N GLU A 155 7.24 4.52 -3.92
CA GLU A 155 8.43 3.78 -4.35
C GLU A 155 8.50 2.46 -3.60
N SER A 156 8.92 1.40 -4.30
CA SER A 156 9.21 0.11 -3.72
C SER A 156 10.46 -0.47 -4.38
N THR A 157 11.35 -1.05 -3.58
CA THR A 157 12.55 -1.74 -4.07
C THR A 157 12.53 -3.16 -3.55
N VAL A 158 12.76 -4.12 -4.45
CA VAL A 158 12.93 -5.53 -4.14
C VAL A 158 14.34 -5.92 -4.53
N SER A 159 15.02 -6.68 -3.66
CA SER A 159 16.36 -7.20 -3.92
C SER A 159 16.35 -8.72 -3.86
N LEU A 160 17.15 -9.36 -4.71
CA LEU A 160 17.33 -10.80 -4.75
C LEU A 160 18.82 -11.15 -4.88
N GLY A 161 19.32 -11.95 -3.95
CA GLY A 161 20.66 -12.51 -4.02
C GLY A 161 20.73 -13.67 -5.02
N MET A 162 21.78 -13.68 -5.84
CA MET A 162 22.08 -14.76 -6.78
C MET A 162 23.55 -15.17 -6.66
N PHE A 163 23.82 -16.43 -6.98
CA PHE A 163 25.18 -16.95 -7.03
C PHE A 163 25.38 -17.79 -8.28
N GLN A 164 26.59 -17.78 -8.81
CA GLN A 164 27.01 -18.68 -9.89
C GLN A 164 28.47 -19.08 -9.71
N VAL A 165 28.84 -20.21 -10.29
CA VAL A 165 30.23 -20.65 -10.44
C VAL A 165 30.66 -20.32 -11.86
N GLY A 166 31.75 -19.58 -12.00
CA GLY A 166 32.30 -19.17 -13.29
C GLY A 166 33.81 -19.36 -13.34
N ALA A 167 34.38 -19.26 -14.53
CA ALA A 167 35.83 -19.25 -14.69
C ALA A 167 36.44 -18.06 -13.91
N ASN A 168 37.65 -18.28 -13.39
CA ASN A 168 38.41 -17.31 -12.62
C ASN A 168 38.99 -16.21 -13.52
#